data_AF-A0A0C2ZUV9-F1
#
_entry.id   AF-A0A0C2ZUV9-F1
#
_cell.length_a   1.000
_cell.length_b   1.000
_cell.length_c   1.000
_cell.angle_alpha   90.00
_cell.angle_beta   90.00
_cell.angle_gamma   90.00
#
_symmetry.space_group_name_H-M   'P 1'
#
loop_
_entity.id
_entity.type
_entity.pdbx_description
1 polymer ?
#
loop_
_entity_poly.entity_id
_entity_poly.type
_entity_poly.pdbx_seq_one_letter_code
_entity_poly.pdbx_strand_id
1 'polypeptide(L)'
;MDKHQLNAKITELKSILENKTVQNVLQYKQFDLGRLSNFLDSFKKHIDEIDDDLLIKIESKINSLIEYSNSSSFTLYAELFINTANFLILIMEEENSKSVKFTGDNKPKISEEEFSNRYEKLIEKLNLESEVCNLILETQSDKVPFKVYKNNYNSIVVETKGGTKSTRTKDKLIGIAYRNKSDEKRSYDRVIIEKLLDNSIFDFFLQVEKNDLMEAVKNKLSNNENELLKLSKKLSEIEKNSQEVSFTREELSRIKQESEIAKNKFEDAKDAAIKYAQLDASVKHWSTKQSEHNKKFYRFGGFSILLIFILLAALFFTLQYHDEEIVGSNKNDFNSTIVKEIEVNSTTLQEKAIVFDYSKIAWYILMIFASSSAFWIIRIMVKIALSNLHLSEDARERVVMIQTYLSFVKEGKIDENDKNLILSSLFRPSNIGIIKDESSVTVADMITALKK
;
A
#
# COMPACT_ATOMS: atom_id res chain seq x y z
N MET A 1 30.67 36.63 -20.03
CA MET A 1 30.60 35.57 -19.01
C MET A 1 30.74 36.22 -17.65
N ASP A 2 29.92 35.86 -16.67
CA ASP A 2 29.88 36.59 -15.38
C ASP A 2 30.73 35.88 -14.32
N LYS A 3 31.96 36.37 -14.14
CA LYS A 3 32.90 35.86 -13.12
C LYS A 3 32.37 36.02 -11.68
N HIS A 4 31.42 36.92 -11.42
CA HIS A 4 30.76 37.02 -10.11
C HIS A 4 29.77 35.86 -9.87
N GLN A 5 29.04 35.42 -10.89
CA GLN A 5 28.14 34.26 -10.78
C GLN A 5 28.91 32.97 -10.52
N LEU A 6 30.06 32.76 -11.19
CA LEU A 6 30.89 31.58 -10.93
C LEU A 6 31.47 31.58 -9.50
N ASN A 7 31.88 32.75 -9.00
CA ASN A 7 32.33 32.92 -7.61
C ASN A 7 31.22 32.62 -6.58
N ALA A 8 29.96 32.96 -6.87
CA ALA A 8 28.82 32.59 -6.03
C ALA A 8 28.63 31.07 -5.99
N LYS A 9 28.63 30.41 -7.16
CA LYS A 9 28.51 28.94 -7.30
C LYS A 9 29.63 28.16 -6.60
N ILE A 10 30.88 28.63 -6.67
CA ILE A 10 31.98 28.03 -5.90
C ILE A 10 31.73 28.11 -4.39
N THR A 11 31.14 29.22 -3.94
CA THR A 11 30.83 29.44 -2.51
C THR A 11 29.65 28.58 -2.06
N GLU A 12 28.64 28.40 -2.91
CA GLU A 12 27.54 27.44 -2.73
C GLU A 12 28.06 26.00 -2.62
N LEU A 13 28.88 25.55 -3.59
CA LEU A 13 29.47 24.21 -3.59
C LEU A 13 30.27 23.94 -2.31
N LYS A 14 31.04 24.91 -1.83
CA LYS A 14 31.76 24.80 -0.55
C LYS A 14 30.81 24.61 0.64
N SER A 15 29.71 25.35 0.71
CA SER A 15 28.71 25.17 1.78
C SER A 15 28.06 23.78 1.75
N ILE A 16 27.81 23.22 0.56
CA ILE A 16 27.28 21.85 0.44
C ILE A 16 28.31 20.80 0.87
N LEU A 17 29.59 21.04 0.60
CA LEU A 17 30.70 20.18 1.06
C LEU A 17 30.92 20.19 2.59
N GLU A 18 30.34 21.14 3.32
CA GLU A 18 30.31 21.15 4.79
C GLU A 18 29.20 20.24 5.38
N ASN A 19 28.30 19.70 4.55
CA ASN A 19 27.23 18.82 4.99
C ASN A 19 27.78 17.45 5.46
N LYS A 20 27.51 17.09 6.72
CA LYS A 20 27.96 15.82 7.33
C LYS A 20 27.57 14.57 6.55
N THR A 21 26.40 14.56 5.89
CA THR A 21 25.96 13.42 5.08
C THR A 21 26.83 13.26 3.82
N VAL A 22 27.14 14.38 3.15
CA VAL A 22 28.03 14.44 1.98
C VAL A 22 29.44 14.00 2.37
N GLN A 23 29.98 14.54 3.48
CA GLN A 23 31.29 14.19 4.01
C GLN A 23 31.41 12.71 4.36
N ASN A 24 30.44 12.14 5.08
CA ASN A 24 30.46 10.71 5.46
C ASN A 24 30.47 9.79 4.23
N VAL A 25 29.70 10.10 3.19
CA VAL A 25 29.64 9.31 1.95
C VAL A 25 30.95 9.42 1.15
N LEU A 26 31.53 10.62 1.03
CA LEU A 26 32.82 10.83 0.35
C LEU A 26 33.98 10.18 1.11
N GLN A 27 33.97 10.24 2.44
CA GLN A 27 34.96 9.57 3.30
C GLN A 27 34.86 8.05 3.19
N TYR A 28 33.66 7.48 3.16
CA TYR A 28 33.45 6.04 2.91
C TYR A 28 33.97 5.61 1.53
N LYS A 29 33.80 6.47 0.51
CA LYS A 29 34.35 6.27 -0.85
C LYS A 29 35.85 6.64 -0.98
N GLN A 30 36.55 6.95 0.12
CA GLN A 30 37.97 7.33 0.16
C GLN A 30 38.35 8.54 -0.71
N PHE A 31 37.42 9.47 -0.94
CA PHE A 31 37.67 10.66 -1.75
C PHE A 31 38.41 11.76 -0.96
N ASP A 32 39.47 12.33 -1.54
CA ASP A 32 40.25 13.42 -0.96
C ASP A 32 39.55 14.77 -1.15
N LEU A 33 38.67 15.09 -0.19
CA LEU A 33 38.01 16.39 -0.06
C LEU A 33 39.00 17.57 0.05
N GLY A 34 40.20 17.34 0.60
CA GLY A 34 41.23 18.37 0.74
C GLY A 34 41.75 18.83 -0.61
N ARG A 35 42.03 17.89 -1.53
CA ARG A 35 42.40 18.21 -2.92
C ARG A 35 41.33 19.05 -3.63
N LEU A 36 40.05 18.70 -3.49
CA LEU A 36 38.96 19.46 -4.11
C LEU A 36 38.84 20.87 -3.52
N SER A 37 38.95 21.03 -2.19
CA SER A 37 38.94 22.37 -1.57
C SER A 37 40.11 23.21 -2.07
N ASN A 38 41.32 22.65 -2.10
CA ASN A 38 42.52 23.33 -2.58
C ASN A 38 42.39 23.76 -4.06
N PHE A 39 41.78 22.92 -4.91
CA PHE A 39 41.42 23.30 -6.28
C PHE A 39 40.47 24.50 -6.30
N LEU A 40 39.36 24.45 -5.54
CA LEU A 40 38.37 25.53 -5.51
C LEU A 40 38.95 26.85 -4.97
N ASP A 41 39.87 26.81 -4.00
CA ASP A 41 40.58 27.99 -3.49
C ASP A 41 41.60 28.54 -4.50
N SER A 42 42.38 27.67 -5.14
CA SER A 42 43.35 28.08 -6.17
C SER A 42 42.65 28.66 -7.40
N PHE A 43 41.58 28.01 -7.87
CA PHE A 43 40.78 28.50 -8.99
C PHE A 43 40.11 29.85 -8.65
N LYS A 44 39.51 29.99 -7.45
CA LYS A 44 38.93 31.26 -7.00
C LYS A 44 39.95 32.39 -6.92
N LYS A 45 41.21 32.09 -6.59
CA LYS A 45 42.29 33.07 -6.51
C LYS A 45 42.78 33.55 -7.89
N HIS A 46 42.81 32.67 -8.90
CA HIS A 46 43.36 32.97 -10.23
C HIS A 46 42.26 33.07 -11.33
N ILE A 47 40.98 33.16 -10.95
CA ILE A 47 39.83 33.22 -11.88
C ILE A 47 39.89 34.38 -12.89
N ASP A 48 40.67 35.43 -12.59
CA ASP A 48 40.90 36.56 -13.49
C ASP A 48 42.01 36.31 -14.53
N GLU A 49 42.88 35.32 -14.31
CA GLU A 49 44.04 34.97 -15.15
C GLU A 49 43.77 33.79 -16.11
N ILE A 50 42.62 33.11 -15.97
CA ILE A 50 42.24 31.91 -16.73
C ILE A 50 41.51 32.28 -18.03
N ASP A 51 41.81 31.55 -19.11
CA ASP A 51 41.20 31.70 -20.44
C ASP A 51 39.68 31.43 -20.44
N ASP A 52 38.93 32.18 -21.24
CA ASP A 52 37.47 32.12 -21.26
C ASP A 52 36.91 30.73 -21.70
N ASP A 53 37.58 29.99 -22.60
CA ASP A 53 37.11 28.65 -23.00
C ASP A 53 37.29 27.61 -21.88
N LEU A 54 38.37 27.74 -21.08
CA LEU A 54 38.57 26.93 -19.88
C LEU A 54 37.57 27.30 -18.78
N LEU A 55 37.26 28.59 -18.62
CA LEU A 55 36.32 29.07 -17.60
C LEU A 55 34.89 28.55 -17.86
N ILE A 56 34.43 28.49 -19.12
CA ILE A 56 33.15 27.85 -19.50
C ILE A 56 33.13 26.36 -19.13
N LYS A 57 34.20 25.62 -19.44
CA LYS A 57 34.32 24.18 -19.14
C LYS A 57 34.29 23.91 -17.63
N ILE A 58 34.97 24.74 -16.85
CA ILE A 58 35.03 24.61 -15.39
C ILE A 58 33.69 25.01 -14.75
N GLU A 59 33.02 26.06 -15.23
CA GLU A 59 31.67 26.41 -14.77
C GLU A 59 30.68 25.25 -14.99
N SER A 60 30.67 24.65 -16.18
CA SER A 60 29.80 23.51 -16.49
C SER A 60 29.97 22.36 -15.48
N LYS A 61 31.21 22.05 -15.09
CA LYS A 61 31.52 20.99 -14.13
C LYS A 61 31.20 21.37 -12.69
N ILE A 62 31.40 22.63 -12.29
CA ILE A 62 30.97 23.14 -10.98
C ILE A 62 29.45 23.06 -10.82
N ASN A 63 28.68 23.43 -11.85
CA ASN A 63 27.22 23.27 -11.85
C ASN A 63 26.82 21.79 -11.64
N SER A 64 27.46 20.85 -12.34
CA SER A 64 27.21 19.41 -12.16
C SER A 64 27.53 18.92 -10.74
N LEU A 65 28.60 19.41 -10.11
CA LEU A 65 28.92 19.06 -8.72
C LEU A 65 27.85 19.56 -7.74
N ILE A 66 27.33 20.77 -7.93
CA ILE A 66 26.23 21.33 -7.12
C ILE A 66 24.97 20.49 -7.29
N GLU A 67 24.61 20.14 -8.52
CA GLU A 67 23.43 19.31 -8.83
C GLU A 67 23.49 17.93 -8.16
N TYR A 68 24.63 17.22 -8.30
CA TYR A 68 24.80 15.90 -7.69
C TYR A 68 24.77 15.96 -6.15
N SER A 69 25.31 17.03 -5.56
CA SER A 69 25.41 17.20 -4.10
C SER A 69 24.13 17.67 -3.41
N ASN A 70 23.24 18.37 -4.12
CA ASN A 70 21.92 18.79 -3.62
C ASN A 70 20.83 17.70 -3.71
N SER A 71 21.12 16.54 -4.30
CA SER A 71 20.15 15.44 -4.40
C SER A 71 19.82 14.83 -3.02
N SER A 72 18.54 14.54 -2.76
CA SER A 72 18.07 13.90 -1.51
C SER A 72 18.63 12.49 -1.26
N SER A 73 19.32 11.93 -2.27
CA SER A 73 19.96 10.62 -2.25
C SER A 73 21.40 10.71 -2.76
N PHE A 74 22.22 11.64 -2.21
CA PHE A 74 23.63 11.83 -2.57
C PHE A 74 24.44 10.52 -2.71
N THR A 75 24.14 9.51 -1.91
CA THR A 75 24.72 8.15 -1.99
C THR A 75 24.68 7.53 -3.40
N LEU A 76 23.63 7.82 -4.19
CA LEU A 76 23.49 7.34 -5.57
C LEU A 76 24.34 8.15 -6.57
N TYR A 77 24.58 9.43 -6.30
CA TYR A 77 25.28 10.35 -7.19
C TYR A 77 26.77 10.56 -6.83
N ALA A 78 27.22 9.99 -5.70
CA ALA A 78 28.58 10.13 -5.19
C ALA A 78 29.68 9.76 -6.21
N GLU A 79 29.46 8.76 -7.06
CA GLU A 79 30.44 8.36 -8.08
C GLU A 79 30.52 9.36 -9.24
N LEU A 80 29.39 9.93 -9.66
CA LEU A 80 29.34 11.01 -10.66
C LEU A 80 29.99 12.29 -10.11
N PHE A 81 29.77 12.59 -8.83
CA PHE A 81 30.44 13.67 -8.10
C PHE A 81 31.96 13.47 -8.08
N ILE A 82 32.44 12.31 -7.62
CA ILE A 82 33.88 11.98 -7.52
C ILE A 82 34.56 12.06 -8.89
N ASN A 83 33.97 11.49 -9.94
CA ASN A 83 34.53 11.54 -11.28
C ASN A 83 34.62 12.97 -11.83
N THR A 84 33.59 13.79 -11.59
CA THR A 84 33.56 15.20 -12.01
C THR A 84 34.57 16.05 -11.23
N ALA A 85 34.76 15.78 -9.94
CA ALA A 85 35.73 16.46 -9.10
C ALA A 85 37.18 16.10 -9.47
N ASN A 86 37.47 14.81 -9.72
CA ASN A 86 38.78 14.36 -10.19
C ASN A 86 39.13 14.96 -11.56
N PHE A 87 38.16 15.08 -12.47
CA PHE A 87 38.36 15.74 -13.77
C PHE A 87 38.77 17.22 -13.61
N LEU A 88 38.15 17.96 -12.68
CA LEU A 88 38.55 19.34 -12.38
C LEU A 88 39.96 19.44 -11.78
N ILE A 89 40.33 18.53 -10.88
CA ILE A 89 41.68 18.48 -10.29
C ILE A 89 42.74 18.21 -11.37
N LEU A 90 42.47 17.29 -12.31
CA LEU A 90 43.39 16.97 -13.41
C LEU A 90 43.67 18.16 -14.35
N ILE A 91 42.68 19.02 -14.62
CA ILE A 91 42.89 20.24 -15.41
C ILE A 91 43.93 21.15 -14.76
N MET A 92 43.88 21.31 -13.43
CA MET A 92 44.86 22.10 -12.68
C MET A 92 46.26 21.49 -12.71
N GLU A 93 46.39 20.15 -12.68
CA GLU A 93 47.68 19.47 -12.80
C GLU A 93 48.28 19.64 -14.21
N GLU A 94 47.45 19.66 -15.27
CA GLU A 94 47.93 19.84 -16.65
C GLU A 94 48.40 21.28 -16.93
N GLU A 95 47.72 22.31 -16.44
CA GLU A 95 48.10 23.72 -16.65
C GLU A 95 49.45 24.05 -15.98
N ASN A 96 49.66 23.59 -14.74
CA ASN A 96 50.91 23.80 -14.00
C ASN A 96 52.14 23.16 -14.68
N SER A 97 51.96 22.25 -15.63
CA SER A 97 53.05 21.57 -16.35
C SER A 97 53.64 22.36 -17.52
N LYS A 98 52.99 23.45 -17.97
CA LYS A 98 53.31 24.14 -19.24
C LYS A 98 54.16 25.40 -19.06
N SER A 99 55.33 25.30 -18.42
CA SER A 99 56.35 26.36 -18.52
C SER A 99 57.80 25.84 -18.50
N VAL A 100 58.70 26.61 -19.12
CA VAL A 100 60.16 26.43 -19.35
C VAL A 100 60.55 25.98 -20.78
N LYS A 101 61.25 26.89 -21.50
CA LYS A 101 62.00 26.66 -22.74
C LYS A 101 63.44 27.13 -22.55
N PHE A 102 64.40 26.49 -23.23
CA PHE A 102 65.83 26.85 -23.22
C PHE A 102 66.43 26.93 -24.62
N THR A 103 67.49 27.75 -24.74
CA THR A 103 68.47 27.80 -25.84
C THR A 103 69.90 27.73 -25.25
N GLY A 104 70.94 27.33 -25.96
CA GLY A 104 70.98 26.74 -27.30
C GLY A 104 72.03 27.37 -28.22
N ASP A 105 73.30 26.97 -28.09
CA ASP A 105 74.43 27.55 -28.86
C ASP A 105 75.44 26.50 -29.37
N ASN A 106 76.25 26.88 -30.38
CA ASN A 106 76.87 25.95 -31.33
C ASN A 106 78.24 25.35 -30.93
N LYS A 107 78.20 24.09 -30.51
CA LYS A 107 79.19 23.03 -30.83
C LYS A 107 78.40 21.80 -31.32
N PRO A 108 79.00 20.79 -31.99
CA PRO A 108 78.32 19.49 -32.10
C PRO A 108 77.95 19.04 -30.68
N LYS A 109 76.64 18.87 -30.42
CA LYS A 109 76.08 18.72 -29.06
C LYS A 109 76.55 17.47 -28.31
N ILE A 110 77.22 16.56 -29.01
CA ILE A 110 77.54 15.19 -28.58
C ILE A 110 78.96 14.81 -28.96
N SER A 111 79.55 13.86 -28.23
CA SER A 111 80.87 13.30 -28.53
C SER A 111 80.86 12.46 -29.81
N GLU A 112 82.05 12.19 -30.36
CA GLU A 112 82.22 11.29 -31.51
C GLU A 112 81.68 9.87 -31.21
N GLU A 113 81.81 9.43 -29.96
CA GLU A 113 81.30 8.16 -29.43
C GLU A 113 79.76 8.13 -29.38
N GLU A 114 79.11 9.17 -28.88
CA GLU A 114 77.65 9.27 -28.88
C GLU A 114 77.09 9.39 -30.31
N PHE A 115 77.80 10.04 -31.24
CA PHE A 115 77.46 10.02 -32.66
C PHE A 115 77.60 8.60 -33.26
N SER A 116 78.63 7.85 -32.89
CA SER A 116 78.81 6.44 -33.28
C SER A 116 77.65 5.57 -32.77
N ASN A 117 77.26 5.72 -31.50
CA ASN A 117 76.14 4.98 -30.89
C ASN A 117 74.82 5.27 -31.60
N ARG A 118 74.55 6.54 -31.96
CA ARG A 118 73.36 6.93 -32.74
C ARG A 118 73.39 6.39 -34.17
N TYR A 119 74.55 6.36 -34.81
CA TYR A 119 74.71 5.74 -36.12
C TYR A 119 74.36 4.25 -36.06
N GLU A 120 74.86 3.52 -35.07
CA GLU A 120 74.59 2.08 -34.89
C GLU A 120 73.11 1.82 -34.58
N LYS A 121 72.52 2.59 -33.65
CA LYS A 121 71.08 2.55 -33.35
C LYS A 121 70.19 2.86 -34.57
N LEU A 122 70.64 3.74 -35.47
CA LEU A 122 69.96 4.01 -36.73
C LEU A 122 70.07 2.81 -37.69
N ILE A 123 71.24 2.16 -37.80
CA ILE A 123 71.42 0.94 -38.58
C ILE A 123 70.56 -0.22 -38.05
N GLU A 124 70.35 -0.33 -36.74
CA GLU A 124 69.41 -1.32 -36.18
C GLU A 124 67.97 -1.06 -36.67
N LYS A 125 67.50 0.20 -36.57
CA LYS A 125 66.14 0.61 -36.96
C LYS A 125 65.89 0.62 -38.48
N LEU A 126 66.91 0.81 -39.33
CA LEU A 126 66.75 0.86 -40.79
C LEU A 126 66.45 -0.51 -41.40
N ASN A 127 65.63 -0.54 -42.45
CA ASN A 127 65.38 -1.74 -43.25
C ASN A 127 66.51 -2.01 -44.27
N LEU A 128 66.63 -3.27 -44.72
CA LEU A 128 67.56 -3.67 -45.77
C LEU A 128 67.14 -3.14 -47.14
N GLU A 129 68.10 -3.04 -48.07
CA GLU A 129 67.84 -2.60 -49.46
C GLU A 129 66.82 -3.45 -50.23
N SER A 130 66.55 -4.69 -49.78
CA SER A 130 65.56 -5.61 -50.33
C SER A 130 64.15 -5.42 -49.77
N GLU A 131 63.98 -4.57 -48.77
CA GLU A 131 62.75 -4.37 -48.02
C GLU A 131 62.10 -3.01 -48.33
N VAL A 132 60.87 -2.80 -47.87
CA VAL A 132 60.20 -1.50 -48.00
C VAL A 132 60.95 -0.47 -47.16
N CYS A 133 61.35 0.65 -47.77
CA CYS A 133 62.08 1.71 -47.09
C CYS A 133 61.25 2.30 -45.94
N ASN A 134 61.85 2.36 -44.75
CA ASN A 134 61.22 2.89 -43.53
C ASN A 134 61.75 4.27 -43.10
N LEU A 135 62.64 4.90 -43.89
CA LEU A 135 63.10 6.27 -43.66
C LEU A 135 63.33 7.02 -44.97
N ILE A 136 62.55 8.08 -45.17
CA ILE A 136 62.69 9.02 -46.30
C ILE A 136 63.05 10.38 -45.72
N LEU A 137 64.10 11.01 -46.26
CA LEU A 137 64.61 12.31 -45.86
C LEU A 137 64.63 13.26 -47.06
N GLU A 138 64.69 14.57 -46.81
CA GLU A 138 64.72 15.62 -47.86
C GLU A 138 66.04 16.41 -47.83
N THR A 139 66.50 16.86 -49.00
CA THR A 139 67.70 17.72 -49.09
C THR A 139 67.41 19.16 -48.61
N GLN A 140 68.35 19.77 -47.87
CA GLN A 140 68.19 21.11 -47.32
C GLN A 140 67.97 22.23 -48.36
N SER A 141 68.59 22.12 -49.54
CA SER A 141 68.50 23.16 -50.59
C SER A 141 67.20 23.03 -51.40
N ASP A 142 66.93 21.83 -51.92
CA ASP A 142 65.97 21.64 -53.02
C ASP A 142 64.76 20.79 -52.62
N LYS A 143 64.66 20.40 -51.34
CA LYS A 143 63.63 19.49 -50.78
C LYS A 143 63.40 18.22 -51.59
N VAL A 144 64.45 17.69 -52.22
CA VAL A 144 64.35 16.46 -53.00
C VAL A 144 64.35 15.27 -52.03
N PRO A 145 63.32 14.40 -52.05
CA PRO A 145 63.28 13.23 -51.19
C PRO A 145 64.29 12.18 -51.65
N PHE A 146 64.95 11.56 -50.67
CA PHE A 146 65.85 10.43 -50.85
C PHE A 146 65.54 9.36 -49.81
N LYS A 147 65.68 8.10 -50.22
CA LYS A 147 65.44 6.95 -49.35
C LYS A 147 66.71 6.54 -48.64
N VAL A 148 66.57 6.10 -47.39
CA VAL A 148 67.65 5.63 -46.54
C VAL A 148 67.43 4.16 -46.20
N TYR A 149 68.47 3.36 -46.35
CA TYR A 149 68.50 1.93 -46.08
C TYR A 149 69.79 1.56 -45.34
N LYS A 150 69.89 0.33 -44.83
CA LYS A 150 71.17 -0.32 -44.52
C LYS A 150 71.52 -1.36 -45.57
N ASN A 151 72.82 -1.56 -45.78
CA ASN A 151 73.33 -2.73 -46.50
C ASN A 151 73.81 -3.82 -45.53
N ASN A 152 74.22 -4.97 -46.09
CA ASN A 152 74.76 -6.12 -45.36
C ASN A 152 76.10 -5.84 -44.63
N TYR A 153 76.68 -4.66 -44.79
CA TYR A 153 77.92 -4.21 -44.15
C TYR A 153 77.67 -3.09 -43.12
N ASN A 154 76.46 -3.03 -42.55
CA ASN A 154 76.04 -2.05 -41.54
C ASN A 154 76.37 -0.59 -41.92
N SER A 155 76.28 -0.29 -43.23
CA SER A 155 76.55 1.01 -43.80
C SER A 155 75.27 1.62 -44.37
N ILE A 156 75.10 2.93 -44.16
CA ILE A 156 73.92 3.66 -44.64
C ILE A 156 73.98 3.74 -46.17
N VAL A 157 72.91 3.33 -46.86
CA VAL A 157 72.75 3.48 -48.30
C VAL A 157 71.70 4.54 -48.58
N VAL A 158 72.09 5.54 -49.37
CA VAL A 158 71.22 6.58 -49.88
C VAL A 158 70.85 6.26 -51.32
N GLU A 159 69.55 6.12 -51.59
CA GLU A 159 68.96 6.00 -52.93
C GLU A 159 68.29 7.34 -53.29
N THR A 160 68.77 7.97 -54.37
CA THR A 160 68.17 9.21 -54.88
C THR A 160 66.94 8.93 -55.74
N LYS A 161 66.12 9.97 -55.99
CA LYS A 161 64.96 9.89 -56.91
C LYS A 161 65.31 9.37 -58.32
N GLY A 162 66.57 9.47 -58.75
CA GLY A 162 67.07 8.92 -60.02
C GLY A 162 67.54 7.45 -59.95
N GLY A 163 67.30 6.75 -58.84
CA GLY A 163 67.76 5.36 -58.64
C GLY A 163 69.26 5.23 -58.34
N THR A 164 70.01 6.33 -58.24
CA THR A 164 71.43 6.29 -57.91
C THR A 164 71.61 5.90 -56.44
N LYS A 165 72.02 4.66 -56.19
CA LYS A 165 72.38 4.18 -54.85
C LYS A 165 73.83 4.52 -54.52
N SER A 166 74.09 4.84 -53.25
CA SER A 166 75.45 5.15 -52.81
C SER A 166 75.64 5.00 -51.29
N THR A 167 76.72 4.35 -50.87
CA THR A 167 76.98 3.90 -49.49
C THR A 167 77.80 4.89 -48.66
N ARG A 168 77.52 5.01 -47.35
CA ARG A 168 78.20 5.83 -46.33
C ARG A 168 78.60 4.92 -45.18
N THR A 169 79.90 4.81 -44.93
CA THR A 169 80.43 4.14 -43.74
C THR A 169 80.41 5.09 -42.53
N LYS A 170 80.40 4.52 -41.33
CA LYS A 170 80.45 5.25 -40.05
C LYS A 170 81.61 6.25 -40.00
N ASP A 171 82.82 5.79 -40.36
CA ASP A 171 84.05 6.61 -40.38
C ASP A 171 83.99 7.78 -41.37
N LYS A 172 83.23 7.65 -42.47
CA LYS A 172 83.05 8.74 -43.43
C LYS A 172 82.21 9.85 -42.83
N LEU A 173 81.06 9.53 -42.21
CA LEU A 173 80.18 10.53 -41.61
C LEU A 173 80.83 11.17 -40.38
N ILE A 174 81.50 10.40 -39.51
CA ILE A 174 82.31 10.91 -38.40
C ILE A 174 83.41 11.86 -38.91
N GLY A 175 84.11 11.48 -39.98
CA GLY A 175 85.17 12.28 -40.58
C GLY A 175 84.71 13.63 -41.12
N ILE A 176 83.49 13.70 -41.66
CA ILE A 176 82.85 14.94 -42.11
C ILE A 176 82.36 15.77 -40.91
N ALA A 177 81.73 15.13 -39.91
CA ALA A 177 81.11 15.80 -38.77
C ALA A 177 82.11 16.39 -37.75
N TYR A 178 83.24 15.72 -37.51
CA TYR A 178 84.17 16.08 -36.41
C TYR A 178 85.60 16.40 -36.87
N ARG A 179 86.03 15.93 -38.04
CA ARG A 179 87.46 15.92 -38.43
C ARG A 179 87.78 16.79 -39.66
N ASN A 180 86.88 17.72 -40.02
CA ASN A 180 86.99 18.66 -41.15
C ASN A 180 87.42 18.01 -42.49
N LYS A 181 87.06 16.74 -42.73
CA LYS A 181 87.28 16.12 -44.05
C LYS A 181 86.31 16.75 -45.06
N SER A 182 86.79 17.04 -46.27
CA SER A 182 85.98 17.68 -47.31
C SER A 182 84.76 16.83 -47.67
N ASP A 183 83.56 17.41 -47.51
CA ASP A 183 82.36 16.90 -48.15
C ASP A 183 82.50 17.10 -49.67
N GLU A 184 82.62 16.00 -50.42
CA GLU A 184 82.63 15.98 -51.88
C GLU A 184 81.23 16.27 -52.45
N LYS A 185 80.66 17.43 -52.11
CA LYS A 185 79.38 17.97 -52.57
C LYS A 185 78.23 16.95 -52.54
N ARG A 186 77.96 16.30 -51.40
CA ARG A 186 76.78 15.43 -51.24
C ARG A 186 75.84 15.95 -50.16
N SER A 187 74.87 16.78 -50.57
CA SER A 187 73.83 17.38 -49.73
C SER A 187 73.09 16.39 -48.80
N TYR A 188 73.08 15.10 -49.14
CA TYR A 188 72.53 14.01 -48.33
C TYR A 188 73.34 13.72 -47.05
N ASP A 189 74.66 13.77 -47.14
CA ASP A 189 75.58 13.39 -46.05
C ASP A 189 75.44 14.42 -44.91
N ARG A 190 75.35 15.71 -45.25
CA ARG A 190 75.02 16.81 -44.33
C ARG A 190 73.68 16.60 -43.61
N VAL A 191 72.61 16.26 -44.34
CA VAL A 191 71.27 16.03 -43.75
C VAL A 191 71.29 14.88 -42.74
N ILE A 192 71.95 13.77 -43.08
CA ILE A 192 72.05 12.60 -42.18
C ILE A 192 72.87 12.95 -40.93
N ILE A 193 73.99 13.66 -41.09
CA ILE A 193 74.82 14.12 -39.97
C ILE A 193 74.05 15.06 -39.05
N GLU A 194 73.36 16.07 -39.59
CA GLU A 194 72.60 17.04 -38.80
C GLU A 194 71.48 16.36 -37.99
N LYS A 195 70.74 15.44 -38.63
CA LYS A 195 69.64 14.69 -37.98
C LYS A 195 70.11 13.63 -36.97
N LEU A 196 71.37 13.18 -37.05
CA LEU A 196 72.00 12.35 -36.02
C LEU A 196 72.51 13.19 -34.84
N LEU A 197 73.07 14.38 -35.11
CA LEU A 197 73.54 15.31 -34.08
C LEU A 197 72.40 15.85 -33.21
N ASP A 198 71.27 16.24 -33.82
CA ASP A 198 70.09 16.76 -33.11
C ASP A 198 69.13 15.65 -32.58
N ASN A 199 69.39 14.39 -32.93
CA ASN A 199 68.57 13.19 -32.63
C ASN A 199 67.21 13.11 -33.36
N SER A 200 66.85 14.10 -34.19
CA SER A 200 65.55 14.19 -34.89
C SER A 200 65.33 13.09 -35.93
N ILE A 201 66.37 12.34 -36.31
CA ILE A 201 66.22 11.18 -37.18
C ILE A 201 65.35 10.08 -36.55
N PHE A 202 65.26 10.03 -35.21
CA PHE A 202 64.47 9.04 -34.49
C PHE A 202 63.00 9.44 -34.27
N ASP A 203 62.65 10.72 -34.41
CA ASP A 203 61.29 11.22 -34.22
C ASP A 203 60.31 10.60 -35.23
N PHE A 204 60.79 10.30 -36.44
CA PHE A 204 60.03 9.59 -37.47
C PHE A 204 59.57 8.19 -37.00
N PHE A 205 60.44 7.44 -36.33
CA PHE A 205 60.09 6.11 -35.81
C PHE A 205 59.18 6.20 -34.58
N LEU A 206 59.38 7.20 -33.72
CA LEU A 206 58.54 7.45 -32.53
C LEU A 206 57.11 7.88 -32.88
N GLN A 207 56.91 8.64 -33.96
CA GLN A 207 55.56 9.02 -34.42
C GLN A 207 54.74 7.82 -34.90
N VAL A 208 55.37 6.88 -35.61
CA VAL A 208 54.70 5.66 -36.09
C VAL A 208 54.27 4.78 -34.91
N GLU A 209 55.21 4.45 -34.01
CA GLU A 209 54.93 3.64 -32.81
C GLU A 209 53.82 4.26 -31.94
N LYS A 210 53.77 5.60 -31.83
CA LYS A 210 52.73 6.32 -31.07
C LYS A 210 51.35 6.26 -31.74
N ASN A 211 51.28 6.29 -33.07
CA ASN A 211 50.01 6.26 -33.81
C ASN A 211 49.35 4.88 -33.71
N ASP A 212 50.11 3.80 -33.89
CA ASP A 212 49.62 2.42 -33.74
C ASP A 212 49.05 2.18 -32.33
N LEU A 213 49.73 2.69 -31.30
CA LEU A 213 49.30 2.61 -29.90
C LEU A 213 48.02 3.42 -29.66
N MET A 214 47.90 4.62 -30.24
CA MET A 214 46.71 5.46 -30.16
C MET A 214 45.49 4.78 -30.81
N GLU A 215 45.67 4.17 -31.98
CA GLU A 215 44.63 3.46 -32.71
C GLU A 215 44.17 2.20 -31.95
N ALA A 216 45.11 1.43 -31.39
CA ALA A 216 44.80 0.30 -30.52
C ALA A 216 44.04 0.69 -29.24
N VAL A 217 44.39 1.82 -28.62
CA VAL A 217 43.68 2.37 -27.44
C VAL A 217 42.27 2.84 -27.82
N LYS A 218 42.12 3.56 -28.94
CA LYS A 218 40.83 4.05 -29.44
C LYS A 218 39.86 2.89 -29.74
N ASN A 219 40.36 1.82 -30.36
CA ASN A 219 39.57 0.61 -30.64
C ASN A 219 39.11 -0.09 -29.36
N LYS A 220 39.98 -0.18 -28.34
CA LYS A 220 39.60 -0.73 -27.01
C LYS A 220 38.57 0.15 -26.31
N LEU A 221 38.73 1.48 -26.33
CA LEU A 221 37.80 2.41 -25.70
C LEU A 221 36.40 2.29 -26.33
N SER A 222 36.31 2.29 -27.66
CA SER A 222 35.02 2.15 -28.36
C SER A 222 34.35 0.79 -28.07
N ASN A 223 35.11 -0.30 -27.96
CA ASN A 223 34.55 -1.59 -27.55
C ASN A 223 33.99 -1.53 -26.11
N ASN A 224 34.71 -0.92 -25.18
CA ASN A 224 34.27 -0.77 -23.79
C ASN A 224 33.02 0.12 -23.68
N GLU A 225 32.94 1.22 -24.44
CA GLU A 225 31.73 2.07 -24.53
C GLU A 225 30.51 1.29 -25.04
N ASN A 226 30.71 0.44 -26.06
CA ASN A 226 29.66 -0.44 -26.58
C ASN A 226 29.21 -1.51 -25.57
N GLU A 227 30.11 -2.02 -24.73
CA GLU A 227 29.75 -2.92 -23.62
C GLU A 227 29.02 -2.21 -22.49
N LEU A 228 29.47 -1.02 -22.09
CA LEU A 228 28.75 -0.16 -21.13
C LEU A 228 27.34 0.18 -21.61
N LEU A 229 27.16 0.46 -22.90
CA LEU A 229 25.83 0.71 -23.48
C LEU A 229 24.94 -0.54 -23.46
N LYS A 230 25.50 -1.74 -23.66
CA LYS A 230 24.75 -3.01 -23.50
C LYS A 230 24.38 -3.27 -22.04
N LEU A 231 25.28 -3.01 -21.10
CA LEU A 231 25.03 -3.15 -19.67
C LEU A 231 23.96 -2.17 -19.19
N SER A 232 24.06 -0.89 -19.58
CA SER A 232 23.05 0.15 -19.32
C SER A 232 21.64 -0.28 -19.76
N LYS A 233 21.50 -0.79 -20.98
CA LYS A 233 20.20 -1.29 -21.49
C LYS A 233 19.64 -2.44 -20.66
N LYS A 234 20.47 -3.43 -20.31
CA LYS A 234 20.07 -4.54 -19.43
C LYS A 234 19.67 -4.05 -18.03
N LEU A 235 20.37 -3.04 -17.52
CA LEU A 235 20.10 -2.49 -16.18
C LEU A 235 18.74 -1.76 -16.15
N SER A 236 18.39 -0.99 -17.19
CA SER A 236 17.05 -0.41 -17.32
C SER A 236 15.93 -1.44 -17.52
N GLU A 237 16.22 -2.56 -18.19
CA GLU A 237 15.26 -3.66 -18.35
C GLU A 237 15.01 -4.39 -17.02
N ILE A 238 16.06 -4.63 -16.24
CA ILE A 238 15.98 -5.17 -14.87
C ILE A 238 15.21 -4.21 -13.95
N GLU A 239 15.46 -2.90 -14.03
CA GLU A 239 14.77 -1.89 -13.24
C GLU A 239 13.27 -1.85 -13.54
N LYS A 240 12.89 -1.87 -14.82
CA LYS A 240 11.48 -1.96 -15.24
C LYS A 240 10.80 -3.23 -14.72
N ASN A 241 11.44 -4.39 -14.87
CA ASN A 241 10.89 -5.66 -14.39
C ASN A 241 10.76 -5.68 -12.85
N SER A 242 11.70 -5.03 -12.14
CA SER A 242 11.65 -4.86 -10.68
C SER A 242 10.45 -4.00 -10.24
N GLN A 243 10.18 -2.90 -10.97
CA GLN A 243 9.00 -2.06 -10.74
C GLN A 243 7.71 -2.85 -10.97
N GLU A 244 7.59 -3.61 -12.06
CA GLU A 244 6.42 -4.45 -12.33
C GLU A 244 6.18 -5.50 -11.22
N VAL A 245 7.25 -6.17 -10.76
CA VAL A 245 7.18 -7.10 -9.61
C VAL A 245 6.74 -6.41 -8.32
N SER A 246 7.18 -5.17 -8.06
CA SER A 246 6.73 -4.41 -6.87
C SER A 246 5.24 -4.07 -6.93
N PHE A 247 4.73 -3.66 -8.09
CA PHE A 247 3.30 -3.38 -8.30
C PHE A 247 2.46 -4.65 -8.14
N THR A 248 2.86 -5.77 -8.77
CA THR A 248 2.18 -7.06 -8.62
C THR A 248 2.17 -7.52 -7.15
N ARG A 249 3.22 -7.25 -6.39
CA ARG A 249 3.31 -7.59 -4.96
C ARG A 249 2.38 -6.73 -4.09
N GLU A 250 2.20 -5.47 -4.43
CA GLU A 250 1.25 -4.57 -3.77
C GLU A 250 -0.20 -5.00 -4.06
N GLU A 251 -0.52 -5.31 -5.32
CA GLU A 251 -1.85 -5.82 -5.69
C GLU A 251 -2.15 -7.18 -5.04
N LEU A 252 -1.18 -8.10 -4.99
CA LEU A 252 -1.31 -9.38 -4.27
C LEU A 252 -1.54 -9.17 -2.77
N SER A 253 -0.90 -8.16 -2.15
CA SER A 253 -1.10 -7.85 -0.73
C SER A 253 -2.50 -7.29 -0.46
N ARG A 254 -3.03 -6.45 -1.38
CA ARG A 254 -4.41 -5.96 -1.34
C ARG A 254 -5.42 -7.09 -1.49
N ILE A 255 -5.24 -7.97 -2.48
CA ILE A 255 -6.09 -9.16 -2.70
C ILE A 255 -6.07 -10.08 -1.46
N LYS A 256 -4.90 -10.28 -0.84
CA LYS A 256 -4.80 -11.06 0.40
C LYS A 256 -5.60 -10.41 1.54
N GLN A 257 -5.47 -9.10 1.74
CA GLN A 257 -6.20 -8.37 2.78
C GLN A 257 -7.72 -8.38 2.52
N GLU A 258 -8.16 -8.18 1.27
CA GLU A 258 -9.57 -8.29 0.86
C GLU A 258 -10.12 -9.70 1.12
N SER A 259 -9.35 -10.75 0.80
CA SER A 259 -9.69 -12.16 1.07
C SER A 259 -9.79 -12.46 2.56
N GLU A 260 -8.91 -11.91 3.38
CA GLU A 260 -8.91 -12.09 4.84
C GLU A 260 -10.09 -11.38 5.50
N ILE A 261 -10.45 -10.18 5.04
CA ILE A 261 -11.68 -9.46 5.42
C ILE A 261 -12.93 -10.25 4.98
N ALA A 262 -12.95 -10.77 3.75
CA ALA A 262 -14.07 -11.56 3.24
C ALA A 262 -14.26 -12.87 4.03
N LYS A 263 -13.16 -13.54 4.40
CA LYS A 263 -13.19 -14.74 5.25
C LYS A 263 -13.76 -14.42 6.64
N ASN A 264 -13.30 -13.36 7.30
CA ASN A 264 -13.80 -12.99 8.63
C ASN A 264 -15.31 -12.69 8.57
N LYS A 265 -15.76 -11.89 7.59
CA LYS A 265 -17.20 -11.62 7.37
C LYS A 265 -18.02 -12.88 7.09
N PHE A 266 -17.44 -13.88 6.41
CA PHE A 266 -18.10 -15.17 6.17
C PHE A 266 -18.25 -15.98 7.45
N GLU A 267 -17.20 -16.06 8.28
CA GLU A 267 -17.26 -16.72 9.59
C GLU A 267 -18.27 -16.05 10.53
N ASP A 268 -18.27 -14.71 10.61
CA ASP A 268 -19.24 -13.92 11.38
C ASP A 268 -20.69 -14.20 10.93
N ALA A 269 -20.93 -14.19 9.61
CA ALA A 269 -22.25 -14.46 9.03
C ALA A 269 -22.71 -15.91 9.28
N LYS A 270 -21.79 -16.88 9.20
CA LYS A 270 -22.04 -18.30 9.49
C LYS A 270 -22.42 -18.48 10.97
N ASP A 271 -21.68 -17.85 11.88
CA ASP A 271 -21.97 -17.92 13.32
C ASP A 271 -23.29 -17.23 13.69
N ALA A 272 -23.62 -16.09 13.05
CA ALA A 272 -24.93 -15.45 13.18
C ALA A 272 -26.08 -16.36 12.67
N ALA A 273 -25.88 -17.04 11.54
CA ALA A 273 -26.86 -17.98 10.98
C ALA A 273 -27.07 -19.21 11.88
N ILE A 274 -26.02 -19.77 12.48
CA ILE A 274 -26.11 -20.87 13.44
C ILE A 274 -26.89 -20.45 14.70
N LYS A 275 -26.58 -19.27 15.26
CA LYS A 275 -27.31 -18.70 16.41
C LYS A 275 -28.79 -18.49 16.09
N TYR A 276 -29.10 -18.00 14.87
CA TYR A 276 -30.47 -17.86 14.39
C TYR A 276 -31.20 -19.21 14.33
N ALA A 277 -30.59 -20.24 13.74
CA ALA A 277 -31.19 -21.58 13.65
C ALA A 277 -31.43 -22.23 15.03
N GLN A 278 -30.54 -22.00 16.00
CA GLN A 278 -30.73 -22.49 17.38
C GLN A 278 -31.91 -21.81 18.10
N LEU A 279 -32.14 -20.52 17.84
CA LEU A 279 -33.17 -19.73 18.52
C LEU A 279 -34.53 -19.74 17.81
N ASP A 280 -34.59 -20.06 16.51
CA ASP A 280 -35.85 -20.24 15.78
C ASP A 280 -36.77 -21.27 16.44
N ALA A 281 -36.21 -22.39 16.91
CA ALA A 281 -36.94 -23.40 17.69
C ALA A 281 -37.62 -22.80 18.94
N SER A 282 -36.94 -21.88 19.64
CA SER A 282 -37.48 -21.16 20.80
C SER A 282 -38.55 -20.14 20.40
N VAL A 283 -38.34 -19.37 19.33
CA VAL A 283 -39.36 -18.44 18.78
C VAL A 283 -40.63 -19.21 18.43
N LYS A 284 -40.49 -20.33 17.72
CA LYS A 284 -41.58 -21.21 17.32
C LYS A 284 -42.32 -21.80 18.53
N HIS A 285 -41.59 -22.21 19.58
CA HIS A 285 -42.19 -22.70 20.81
C HIS A 285 -43.07 -21.63 21.49
N TRP A 286 -42.53 -20.44 21.73
CA TRP A 286 -43.27 -19.36 22.42
C TRP A 286 -44.42 -18.81 21.58
N SER A 287 -44.26 -18.68 20.25
CA SER A 287 -45.33 -18.29 19.33
C SER A 287 -46.48 -19.31 19.29
N THR A 288 -46.15 -20.62 19.32
CA THR A 288 -47.17 -21.69 19.44
C THR A 288 -47.92 -21.57 20.77
N LYS A 289 -47.19 -21.37 21.87
CA LYS A 289 -47.75 -21.25 23.22
C LYS A 289 -48.62 -19.99 23.39
N GLN A 290 -48.22 -18.87 22.80
CA GLN A 290 -49.04 -17.65 22.67
C GLN A 290 -50.37 -17.98 21.97
N SER A 291 -50.33 -18.64 20.81
CA SER A 291 -51.53 -19.01 20.05
C SER A 291 -52.47 -19.92 20.87
N GLU A 292 -51.93 -20.89 21.62
CA GLU A 292 -52.72 -21.75 22.49
C GLU A 292 -53.42 -20.99 23.63
N HIS A 293 -52.70 -20.11 24.33
CA HIS A 293 -53.28 -19.33 25.42
C HIS A 293 -54.31 -18.33 24.90
N ASN A 294 -54.07 -17.69 23.76
CA ASN A 294 -55.05 -16.83 23.10
C ASN A 294 -56.33 -17.60 22.72
N LYS A 295 -56.21 -18.81 22.17
CA LYS A 295 -57.36 -19.70 21.89
C LYS A 295 -58.12 -20.09 23.16
N LYS A 296 -57.41 -20.32 24.28
CA LYS A 296 -58.02 -20.60 25.59
C LYS A 296 -58.79 -19.39 26.11
N PHE A 297 -58.23 -18.17 26.01
CA PHE A 297 -58.93 -16.92 26.35
C PHE A 297 -60.27 -16.79 25.62
N TYR A 298 -60.31 -16.91 24.29
CA TYR A 298 -61.56 -16.83 23.53
C TYR A 298 -62.55 -17.95 23.85
N ARG A 299 -62.07 -19.17 24.15
CA ARG A 299 -62.94 -20.30 24.55
C ARG A 299 -63.59 -20.05 25.92
N PHE A 300 -62.83 -19.70 26.95
CA PHE A 300 -63.37 -19.47 28.30
C PHE A 300 -64.17 -18.17 28.38
N GLY A 301 -63.73 -17.11 27.69
CA GLY A 301 -64.49 -15.86 27.56
C GLY A 301 -65.81 -16.05 26.81
N GLY A 302 -65.80 -16.73 25.67
CA GLY A 302 -67.01 -17.05 24.91
C GLY A 302 -68.00 -17.92 25.69
N PHE A 303 -67.51 -18.93 26.42
CA PHE A 303 -68.36 -19.74 27.32
C PHE A 303 -68.97 -18.90 28.45
N SER A 304 -68.21 -17.95 29.02
CA SER A 304 -68.71 -17.01 30.04
C SER A 304 -69.84 -16.14 29.50
N ILE A 305 -69.66 -15.57 28.30
CA ILE A 305 -70.68 -14.76 27.62
C ILE A 305 -71.94 -15.59 27.32
N LEU A 306 -71.78 -16.81 26.83
CA LEU A 306 -72.88 -17.73 26.59
C LEU A 306 -73.65 -18.07 27.88
N LEU A 307 -72.96 -18.28 29.00
CA LEU A 307 -73.63 -18.53 30.29
C LEU A 307 -74.41 -17.29 30.77
N ILE A 308 -73.90 -16.08 30.55
CA ILE A 308 -74.61 -14.82 30.84
C ILE A 308 -75.89 -14.73 30.01
N PHE A 309 -75.84 -15.04 28.70
CA PHE A 309 -77.04 -15.06 27.85
C PHE A 309 -78.06 -16.11 28.31
N ILE A 310 -77.62 -17.30 28.73
CA ILE A 310 -78.52 -18.33 29.29
C ILE A 310 -79.18 -17.83 30.58
N LEU A 311 -78.45 -17.18 31.48
CA LEU A 311 -79.02 -16.61 32.71
C LEU A 311 -80.04 -15.51 32.42
N LEU A 312 -79.72 -14.60 31.49
CA LEU A 312 -80.65 -13.53 31.08
C LEU A 312 -81.91 -14.10 30.42
N ALA A 313 -81.78 -15.12 29.56
CA ALA A 313 -82.91 -15.81 28.94
C ALA A 313 -83.77 -16.53 29.98
N ALA A 314 -83.15 -17.29 30.89
CA ALA A 314 -83.86 -17.94 32.00
C ALA A 314 -84.63 -16.92 32.84
N LEU A 315 -84.00 -15.81 33.24
CA LEU A 315 -84.64 -14.74 33.99
C LEU A 315 -85.81 -14.12 33.21
N PHE A 316 -85.65 -13.84 31.92
CA PHE A 316 -86.73 -13.34 31.07
C PHE A 316 -87.92 -14.31 31.00
N PHE A 317 -87.69 -15.60 30.78
CA PHE A 317 -88.75 -16.62 30.80
C PHE A 317 -89.42 -16.72 32.18
N THR A 318 -88.67 -16.60 33.29
CA THR A 318 -89.27 -16.62 34.63
C THR A 318 -90.20 -15.44 34.91
N LEU A 319 -89.94 -14.27 34.31
CA LEU A 319 -90.84 -13.12 34.41
C LEU A 319 -92.10 -13.34 33.57
N GLN A 320 -91.94 -13.72 32.30
CA GLN A 320 -93.05 -13.89 31.36
C GLN A 320 -94.07 -14.94 31.80
N TYR A 321 -93.60 -16.07 32.35
CA TYR A 321 -94.46 -17.15 32.84
C TYR A 321 -95.32 -16.73 34.05
N HIS A 322 -94.88 -15.70 34.79
CA HIS A 322 -95.56 -15.24 36.01
C HIS A 322 -96.62 -14.16 35.74
N ASP A 323 -96.50 -13.40 34.64
CA ASP A 323 -97.53 -12.45 34.18
C ASP A 323 -98.75 -13.16 33.57
N GLU A 324 -98.54 -14.28 32.86
CA GLU A 324 -99.60 -15.02 32.18
C GLU A 324 -100.62 -15.64 33.17
N GLU A 325 -100.16 -16.05 34.35
CA GLU A 325 -101.00 -16.58 35.42
C GLU A 325 -101.84 -15.49 36.12
N ILE A 326 -101.34 -14.24 36.19
CA ILE A 326 -102.05 -13.10 36.80
C ILE A 326 -103.18 -12.60 35.88
N VAL A 327 -103.00 -12.64 34.57
CA VAL A 327 -104.02 -12.22 33.59
C VAL A 327 -105.12 -13.28 33.41
N GLY A 328 -104.81 -14.57 33.62
CA GLY A 328 -105.77 -15.67 33.48
C GLY A 328 -106.88 -15.71 34.54
N SER A 329 -106.66 -15.16 35.74
CA SER A 329 -107.55 -15.34 36.89
C SER A 329 -108.73 -14.35 36.99
N ASN A 330 -108.99 -13.50 36.00
CA ASN A 330 -109.88 -12.34 36.16
C ASN A 330 -110.99 -12.21 35.09
N LYS A 331 -111.49 -13.33 34.55
CA LYS A 331 -112.51 -13.34 33.47
C LYS A 331 -113.74 -14.25 33.62
N ASN A 332 -113.82 -15.13 34.63
CA ASN A 332 -114.81 -16.23 34.61
C ASN A 332 -115.99 -16.14 35.60
N ASP A 333 -116.05 -15.19 36.53
CA ASP A 333 -117.04 -15.20 37.63
C ASP A 333 -118.19 -14.17 37.51
N PHE A 334 -118.45 -13.57 36.34
CA PHE A 334 -119.51 -12.55 36.21
C PHE A 334 -120.89 -13.05 35.75
N ASN A 335 -121.05 -14.30 35.28
CA ASN A 335 -122.32 -14.72 34.62
C ASN A 335 -122.80 -16.17 34.95
N SER A 336 -122.88 -16.52 36.23
CA SER A 336 -123.85 -17.50 36.79
C SER A 336 -123.68 -17.52 38.32
N THR A 337 -124.64 -17.11 39.17
CA THR A 337 -126.02 -17.57 39.18
C THR A 337 -126.90 -16.55 39.91
N ILE A 338 -127.84 -15.92 39.19
CA ILE A 338 -129.02 -15.31 39.81
C ILE A 338 -130.03 -16.43 40.07
N VAL A 339 -130.77 -16.36 41.18
CA VAL A 339 -131.82 -17.31 41.62
C VAL A 339 -131.31 -18.59 42.31
N LYS A 340 -130.94 -18.50 43.60
CA LYS A 340 -131.89 -18.79 44.69
C LYS A 340 -131.40 -18.46 46.10
N GLU A 341 -132.34 -17.90 46.85
CA GLU A 341 -132.45 -17.75 48.31
C GLU A 341 -131.39 -16.95 49.09
N ILE A 342 -131.96 -16.08 49.93
CA ILE A 342 -131.30 -15.11 50.79
C ILE A 342 -131.31 -15.71 52.20
N GLU A 343 -130.15 -15.84 52.83
CA GLU A 343 -130.08 -15.73 54.28
C GLU A 343 -128.99 -14.73 54.66
N VAL A 344 -129.35 -13.83 55.56
CA VAL A 344 -128.60 -12.63 55.90
C VAL A 344 -127.76 -12.91 57.14
N ASN A 345 -126.47 -12.55 57.16
CA ASN A 345 -125.92 -11.72 58.24
C ASN A 345 -124.48 -11.21 58.04
N SER A 346 -124.34 -9.90 58.30
CA SER A 346 -123.21 -9.20 58.92
C SER A 346 -121.77 -9.37 58.38
N THR A 347 -121.31 -8.31 57.73
CA THR A 347 -120.00 -7.64 57.97
C THR A 347 -118.76 -8.51 58.16
N THR A 348 -117.97 -8.64 57.10
CA THR A 348 -116.51 -8.59 57.20
C THR A 348 -115.98 -7.52 56.28
N LEU A 349 -115.15 -6.61 56.82
CA LEU A 349 -114.27 -5.80 55.98
C LEU A 349 -113.32 -6.78 55.28
N GLN A 350 -113.30 -6.79 53.95
CA GLN A 350 -112.33 -7.58 53.19
C GLN A 350 -110.94 -6.98 53.37
N GLU A 351 -110.29 -7.31 54.48
CA GLU A 351 -108.84 -7.30 54.56
C GLU A 351 -108.33 -8.29 53.50
N LYS A 352 -107.73 -7.75 52.44
CA LYS A 352 -107.11 -8.55 51.37
C LYS A 352 -105.84 -9.20 51.93
N ALA A 353 -106.02 -10.26 52.71
CA ALA A 353 -104.94 -11.07 53.22
C ALA A 353 -104.10 -11.57 52.03
N ILE A 354 -102.81 -11.22 52.03
CA ILE A 354 -101.85 -11.74 51.06
C ILE A 354 -101.60 -13.21 51.45
N VAL A 355 -102.39 -14.11 50.88
CA VAL A 355 -102.17 -15.55 50.99
C VAL A 355 -100.91 -15.87 50.19
N PHE A 356 -99.78 -15.95 50.89
CA PHE A 356 -98.51 -16.33 50.30
C PHE A 356 -98.56 -17.79 49.87
N ASP A 357 -98.50 -18.03 48.56
CA ASP A 357 -98.38 -19.38 48.01
C ASP A 357 -96.96 -19.92 48.26
N TYR A 358 -96.83 -20.73 49.31
CA TYR A 358 -95.58 -21.35 49.72
C TYR A 358 -94.95 -22.24 48.63
N SER A 359 -95.73 -22.73 47.65
CA SER A 359 -95.20 -23.53 46.54
C SER A 359 -94.30 -22.71 45.61
N LYS A 360 -94.65 -21.43 45.38
CA LYS A 360 -93.91 -20.52 44.50
C LYS A 360 -92.63 -20.02 45.15
N ILE A 361 -92.63 -19.83 46.48
CA ILE A 361 -91.45 -19.42 47.26
C ILE A 361 -90.29 -20.40 47.09
N ALA A 362 -90.55 -21.71 47.10
CA ALA A 362 -89.52 -22.74 46.92
C ALA A 362 -88.83 -22.63 45.54
N TRP A 363 -89.59 -22.34 44.49
CA TRP A 363 -89.06 -22.16 43.14
C TRP A 363 -88.22 -20.89 43.00
N TYR A 364 -88.65 -19.77 43.60
CA TYR A 364 -87.85 -18.55 43.64
C TYR A 364 -86.52 -18.73 44.38
N ILE A 365 -86.52 -19.43 45.52
CA ILE A 365 -85.29 -19.76 46.27
C ILE A 365 -84.34 -20.59 45.40
N LEU A 366 -84.86 -21.59 44.68
CA LEU A 366 -84.07 -22.40 43.75
C LEU A 366 -83.45 -21.56 42.62
N MET A 367 -84.21 -20.64 42.03
CA MET A 367 -83.71 -19.76 40.95
C MET A 367 -82.66 -18.75 41.44
N ILE A 368 -82.82 -18.20 42.65
CA ILE A 368 -81.82 -17.33 43.30
C ILE A 368 -80.52 -18.10 43.56
N PHE A 369 -80.63 -19.33 44.10
CA PHE A 369 -79.47 -20.19 44.35
C PHE A 369 -78.75 -20.58 43.05
N ALA A 370 -79.50 -21.00 42.02
CA ALA A 370 -78.95 -21.35 40.72
C ALA A 370 -78.24 -20.17 40.05
N SER A 371 -78.85 -18.97 40.10
CA SER A 371 -78.27 -17.74 39.54
C SER A 371 -76.99 -17.32 40.29
N SER A 372 -76.97 -17.43 41.62
CA SER A 372 -75.78 -17.16 42.44
C SER A 372 -74.63 -18.13 42.15
N SER A 373 -74.93 -19.43 42.04
CA SER A 373 -73.96 -20.46 41.64
C SER A 373 -73.40 -20.22 40.23
N ALA A 374 -74.26 -19.89 39.27
CA ALA A 374 -73.84 -19.59 37.91
C ALA A 374 -73.00 -18.30 37.82
N PHE A 375 -73.31 -17.27 38.60
CA PHE A 375 -72.47 -16.06 38.71
C PHE A 375 -71.07 -16.38 39.25
N TRP A 376 -70.96 -17.27 40.24
CA TRP A 376 -69.68 -17.75 40.75
C TRP A 376 -68.87 -18.53 39.69
N ILE A 377 -69.53 -19.39 38.90
CA ILE A 377 -68.93 -20.09 37.76
C ILE A 377 -68.44 -19.09 36.70
N ILE A 378 -69.22 -18.06 36.35
CA ILE A 378 -68.80 -16.99 35.44
C ILE A 378 -67.55 -16.29 35.97
N ARG A 379 -67.52 -15.92 37.26
CA ARG A 379 -66.34 -15.28 37.89
C ARG A 379 -65.08 -16.13 37.74
N ILE A 380 -65.18 -17.45 37.92
CA ILE A 380 -64.06 -18.38 37.71
C ILE A 380 -63.64 -18.44 36.23
N MET A 381 -64.59 -18.58 35.31
CA MET A 381 -64.29 -18.67 33.88
C MET A 381 -63.66 -17.38 33.33
N VAL A 382 -64.11 -16.21 33.80
CA VAL A 382 -63.50 -14.91 33.51
C VAL A 382 -62.08 -14.81 34.09
N LYS A 383 -61.85 -15.24 35.34
CA LYS A 383 -60.49 -15.31 35.91
C LYS A 383 -59.55 -16.23 35.10
N ILE A 384 -60.03 -17.40 34.66
CA ILE A 384 -59.27 -18.33 33.81
C ILE A 384 -58.99 -17.71 32.43
N ALA A 385 -59.97 -17.02 31.84
CA ALA A 385 -59.79 -16.32 30.57
C ALA A 385 -58.71 -15.23 30.70
N LEU A 386 -58.83 -14.32 31.67
CA LEU A 386 -57.85 -13.26 31.94
C LEU A 386 -56.45 -13.82 32.22
N SER A 387 -56.34 -14.91 32.99
CA SER A 387 -55.07 -15.60 33.19
C SER A 387 -54.46 -16.07 31.86
N ASN A 388 -55.24 -16.69 30.98
CA ASN A 388 -54.75 -17.08 29.64
C ASN A 388 -54.41 -15.88 28.75
N LEU A 389 -55.09 -14.74 28.89
CA LEU A 389 -54.72 -13.51 28.19
C LEU A 389 -53.33 -13.01 28.64
N HIS A 390 -53.07 -12.96 29.95
CA HIS A 390 -51.75 -12.59 30.48
C HIS A 390 -50.65 -13.57 30.08
N LEU A 391 -50.89 -14.89 30.11
CA LEU A 391 -49.91 -15.88 29.61
C LEU A 391 -49.68 -15.77 28.10
N SER A 392 -50.69 -15.35 27.32
CA SER A 392 -50.52 -15.04 25.90
C SER A 392 -49.68 -13.79 25.68
N GLU A 393 -49.80 -12.77 26.53
CA GLU A 393 -49.02 -11.54 26.41
C GLU A 393 -47.55 -11.76 26.82
N ASP A 394 -47.29 -12.44 27.95
CA ASP A 394 -45.94 -12.86 28.38
C ASP A 394 -45.24 -13.69 27.28
N ALA A 395 -45.96 -14.61 26.64
CA ALA A 395 -45.42 -15.37 25.51
C ALA A 395 -45.13 -14.50 24.26
N ARG A 396 -45.94 -13.46 24.01
CA ARG A 396 -45.72 -12.50 22.91
C ARG A 396 -44.49 -11.62 23.18
N GLU A 397 -44.37 -11.09 24.39
CA GLU A 397 -43.23 -10.29 24.83
C GLU A 397 -41.91 -11.06 24.68
N ARG A 398 -41.90 -12.35 25.08
CA ARG A 398 -40.75 -13.25 24.84
C ARG A 398 -40.44 -13.42 23.36
N VAL A 399 -41.44 -13.63 22.50
CA VAL A 399 -41.23 -13.75 21.03
C VAL A 399 -40.58 -12.49 20.47
N VAL A 400 -41.11 -11.30 20.81
CA VAL A 400 -40.55 -10.01 20.38
C VAL A 400 -39.11 -9.85 20.88
N MET A 401 -38.84 -10.20 22.15
CA MET A 401 -37.51 -10.11 22.73
C MET A 401 -36.48 -11.02 22.04
N ILE A 402 -36.84 -12.28 21.71
CA ILE A 402 -35.94 -13.17 20.96
C ILE A 402 -35.71 -12.63 19.55
N GLN A 403 -36.75 -12.12 18.88
CA GLN A 403 -36.62 -11.54 17.54
C GLN A 403 -35.72 -10.29 17.54
N THR A 404 -35.89 -9.40 18.53
CA THR A 404 -35.03 -8.22 18.74
C THR A 404 -33.58 -8.62 19.03
N TYR A 405 -33.36 -9.64 19.87
CA TYR A 405 -32.03 -10.21 20.09
C TYR A 405 -31.41 -10.72 18.78
N LEU A 406 -32.18 -11.47 17.99
CA LEU A 406 -31.74 -12.02 16.71
C LEU A 406 -31.42 -10.94 15.67
N SER A 407 -32.15 -9.81 15.64
CA SER A 407 -31.78 -8.67 14.78
C SER A 407 -30.46 -8.03 15.23
N PHE A 408 -30.23 -7.84 16.53
CA PHE A 408 -28.97 -7.29 17.01
C PHE A 408 -27.77 -8.24 16.79
N VAL A 409 -27.96 -9.57 16.95
CA VAL A 409 -26.94 -10.58 16.60
C VAL A 409 -26.62 -10.52 15.11
N LYS A 410 -27.63 -10.41 14.24
CA LYS A 410 -27.46 -10.32 12.79
C LYS A 410 -26.74 -9.04 12.35
N GLU A 411 -26.91 -7.93 13.06
CA GLU A 411 -26.20 -6.68 12.80
C GLU A 411 -24.78 -6.63 13.38
N GLY A 412 -24.37 -7.62 14.19
CA GLY A 412 -23.05 -7.65 14.85
C GLY A 412 -22.88 -6.59 15.95
N LYS A 413 -23.97 -5.99 16.43
CA LYS A 413 -23.98 -4.86 17.39
C LYS A 413 -24.48 -5.30 18.77
N ILE A 414 -23.82 -6.27 19.40
CA ILE A 414 -24.12 -6.68 20.78
C ILE A 414 -22.85 -6.64 21.61
N ASP A 415 -22.81 -5.75 22.60
CA ASP A 415 -21.86 -5.83 23.70
C ASP A 415 -22.22 -7.00 24.65
N GLU A 416 -21.23 -7.54 25.35
CA GLU A 416 -21.45 -8.68 26.23
C GLU A 416 -22.33 -8.34 27.45
N ASN A 417 -22.37 -7.05 27.85
CA ASN A 417 -23.31 -6.56 28.87
C ASN A 417 -24.76 -6.57 28.36
N ASP A 418 -25.01 -6.07 27.14
CA ASP A 418 -26.35 -6.06 26.52
C ASP A 418 -26.88 -7.48 26.31
N LYS A 419 -26.00 -8.40 25.90
CA LYS A 419 -26.32 -9.83 25.79
C LYS A 419 -26.83 -10.40 27.11
N ASN A 420 -26.15 -10.11 28.23
CA ASN A 420 -26.54 -10.58 29.56
C ASN A 420 -27.85 -9.93 30.04
N LEU A 421 -28.07 -8.64 29.73
CA LEU A 421 -29.33 -7.95 30.02
C LEU A 421 -30.52 -8.58 29.28
N ILE A 422 -30.37 -8.84 27.97
CA ILE A 422 -31.43 -9.44 27.15
C ILE A 422 -31.69 -10.89 27.58
N LEU A 423 -30.66 -11.70 27.83
CA LEU A 423 -30.81 -13.09 28.29
C LEU A 423 -31.47 -13.17 29.67
N SER A 424 -31.07 -12.32 30.64
CA SER A 424 -31.68 -12.31 31.98
C SER A 424 -33.15 -11.87 31.95
N SER A 425 -33.51 -10.95 31.06
CA SER A 425 -34.91 -10.59 30.79
C SER A 425 -35.69 -11.75 30.16
N LEU A 426 -35.10 -12.45 29.19
CA LEU A 426 -35.72 -13.56 28.47
C LEU A 426 -36.01 -14.78 29.36
N PHE A 427 -35.05 -15.13 30.22
CA PHE A 427 -35.16 -16.26 31.15
C PHE A 427 -35.85 -15.92 32.47
N ARG A 428 -36.40 -14.70 32.62
CA ARG A 428 -37.14 -14.33 33.82
C ARG A 428 -38.35 -15.25 34.01
N PRO A 429 -38.55 -15.83 35.22
CA PRO A 429 -39.77 -16.56 35.54
C PRO A 429 -40.97 -15.61 35.44
N SER A 430 -42.04 -16.04 34.77
CA SER A 430 -43.24 -15.23 34.62
C SER A 430 -43.88 -14.99 35.99
N ASN A 431 -44.04 -13.73 36.38
CA ASN A 431 -44.72 -13.37 37.62
C ASN A 431 -46.24 -13.49 37.40
N ILE A 432 -46.79 -14.67 37.70
CA ILE A 432 -48.23 -14.92 37.66
C ILE A 432 -48.90 -14.22 38.86
N GLY A 433 -49.06 -12.90 38.76
CA GLY A 433 -49.61 -12.03 39.82
C GLY A 433 -51.08 -12.29 40.18
N ILE A 434 -51.77 -13.18 39.45
CA ILE A 434 -53.19 -13.49 39.64
C ILE A 434 -53.46 -14.49 40.79
N ILE A 435 -52.44 -15.19 41.31
CA ILE A 435 -52.60 -16.25 42.33
C ILE A 435 -52.29 -15.74 43.76
N LYS A 436 -51.94 -14.45 43.95
CA LYS A 436 -51.38 -14.00 45.24
C LYS A 436 -52.34 -13.39 46.27
N ASP A 437 -53.47 -12.77 45.88
CA ASP A 437 -54.19 -11.84 46.76
C ASP A 437 -55.73 -12.01 46.86
N GLU A 438 -56.30 -13.16 46.50
CA GLU A 438 -57.66 -13.51 46.97
C GLU A 438 -57.72 -14.96 47.47
N SER A 439 -58.54 -15.19 48.49
CA SER A 439 -58.84 -16.48 49.13
C SER A 439 -59.62 -17.44 48.22
N SER A 440 -59.04 -17.77 47.06
CA SER A 440 -59.59 -18.73 46.13
C SER A 440 -59.41 -20.14 46.68
N VAL A 441 -60.51 -20.72 47.17
CA VAL A 441 -60.62 -22.15 47.51
C VAL A 441 -60.10 -22.96 46.32
N THR A 442 -58.99 -23.66 46.51
CA THR A 442 -58.37 -24.48 45.46
C THR A 442 -59.26 -25.70 45.18
N VAL A 443 -59.15 -26.29 44.00
CA VAL A 443 -59.84 -27.56 43.71
C VAL A 443 -59.44 -28.65 44.71
N ALA A 444 -58.19 -28.62 45.20
CA ALA A 444 -57.71 -29.46 46.30
C ALA A 444 -58.45 -29.22 47.63
N ASP A 445 -58.76 -27.97 47.97
CA ASP A 445 -59.48 -27.61 49.19
C ASP A 445 -60.94 -28.07 49.12
N MET A 446 -61.60 -27.92 47.97
CA MET A 446 -62.95 -28.46 47.71
C MET A 446 -63.00 -29.99 47.84
N ILE A 447 -62.03 -30.70 47.26
CA ILE A 447 -61.94 -32.17 47.37
C ILE A 447 -61.67 -32.60 48.82
N THR A 448 -60.89 -31.82 49.57
CA THR A 448 -60.60 -32.11 50.99
C THR A 448 -61.80 -31.83 51.89
N ALA A 449 -62.59 -30.79 51.61
CA ALA A 449 -63.82 -30.46 52.33
C ALA A 449 -64.94 -31.50 52.08
N LEU A 450 -65.01 -32.08 50.88
CA LEU A 450 -65.96 -33.16 50.53
C LEU A 450 -65.63 -34.53 51.15
N LYS A 451 -64.47 -34.67 51.81
CA LYS A 451 -64.00 -35.91 52.43
C LYS A 451 -64.16 -35.93 53.97
N LYS A 452 -64.85 -34.93 54.52
CA LYS A 452 -65.15 -34.79 55.95
C LYS A 452 -66.67 -34.77 56.15
#